data_AF-A0A0G3CFP7-F1
#
_entry.id   AF-A0A0G3CFP7-F1
#
_cell.length_a   1.000
_cell.length_b   1.000
_cell.length_c   1.000
_cell.angle_alpha   90.00
_cell.angle_beta   90.00
_cell.angle_gamma   90.00
#
_symmetry.space_group_name_H-M   'P 1'
#
loop_
_entity.id
_entity.type
_entity.pdbx_description
1 polymer ?
#
loop_
_entity_poly.entity_id
_entity_poly.type
_entity_poly.pdbx_seq_one_letter_code
_entity_poly.pdbx_strand_id
1 'polypeptide(L)'
;MIVRKNISIDQCYVDKLKPFLEKNNGNLSAAIRDTIETASLTLDGRTGENGENSSGKVSQNAEYRNGLIEEEEFLLVHHTLLEWLINNTSGLLIDESTVYEIINPYKIKRISDVVSYMNSLNEKMSWKIKVDVEYSQGPEPETASLTLSNGNSCFREIMAHSLALYLAKQMKLDVQGLFCKSNVTKVYFKRFEFLDFQKVPNGLEEHFGSMESTFREIQKKPEFWKNLIKTYRQHNYQRLSVQRNTFEAFVSGDLPSMAELRRNFELITGKPPAAFTLAEHIIIFKEIYLTDSIGSDIEICTEKGREYVKLIHDYSDRKVCDSLTKYYSNVFKSINYSFKVTTNPNMILFEFGKSPVSDDDFLE
;
A
#
# COMPACT_ATOMS: atom_id res chain seq x y z
N MET A 1 33.49 -9.34 -28.17
CA MET A 1 33.55 -10.18 -26.94
C MET A 1 32.68 -11.40 -27.16
N ILE A 2 33.12 -12.62 -26.81
CA ILE A 2 32.28 -13.84 -26.96
C ILE A 2 31.54 -14.06 -25.64
N VAL A 3 30.21 -13.90 -25.65
CA VAL A 3 29.36 -14.15 -24.48
C VAL A 3 28.78 -15.57 -24.57
N ARG A 4 28.97 -16.38 -23.52
CA ARG A 4 28.42 -17.73 -23.44
C ARG A 4 27.03 -17.69 -22.78
N LYS A 5 26.03 -18.26 -23.43
CA LYS A 5 24.64 -18.35 -22.94
C LYS A 5 24.17 -19.80 -23.02
N ASN A 6 23.37 -20.23 -22.04
CA ASN A 6 22.72 -21.54 -22.05
C ASN A 6 21.25 -21.35 -22.46
N ILE A 7 20.77 -22.18 -23.37
CA ILE A 7 19.37 -22.15 -23.86
C ILE A 7 18.78 -23.56 -23.79
N SER A 8 17.48 -23.63 -23.51
CA SER A 8 16.70 -24.87 -23.57
C SER A 8 15.73 -24.78 -24.75
N ILE A 9 15.72 -25.81 -25.59
CA ILE A 9 14.92 -25.85 -26.82
C ILE A 9 14.44 -27.28 -27.08
N ASP A 10 13.20 -27.43 -27.51
CA ASP A 10 12.64 -28.75 -27.84
C ASP A 10 13.33 -29.35 -29.07
N GLN A 11 13.46 -30.68 -29.08
CA GLN A 11 14.11 -31.43 -30.15
C GLN A 11 13.51 -31.13 -31.54
N CYS A 12 12.21 -30.87 -31.62
CA CYS A 12 11.54 -30.55 -32.88
C CYS A 12 12.03 -29.24 -33.53
N TYR A 13 12.57 -28.30 -32.73
CA TYR A 13 13.18 -27.07 -33.26
C TYR A 13 14.68 -27.26 -33.52
N VAL A 14 15.37 -28.11 -32.75
CA VAL A 14 16.75 -28.54 -33.06
C VAL A 14 16.80 -29.24 -34.43
N ASP A 15 15.80 -30.07 -34.72
CA ASP A 15 15.69 -30.75 -36.00
C ASP A 15 15.53 -29.78 -37.18
N LYS A 16 14.88 -28.63 -36.97
CA LYS A 16 14.77 -27.56 -37.99
C LYS A 16 16.10 -26.84 -38.24
N LEU A 17 17.03 -26.89 -37.28
CA LEU A 17 18.38 -26.32 -37.41
C LEU A 17 19.36 -27.26 -38.12
N LYS A 18 18.97 -28.50 -38.44
CA LYS A 18 19.85 -29.49 -39.12
C LYS A 18 20.60 -28.93 -40.33
N PRO A 19 19.98 -28.18 -41.26
CA PRO A 19 20.71 -27.63 -42.41
C PRO A 19 21.85 -26.69 -42.01
N PHE A 20 21.65 -25.88 -40.96
CA PHE A 20 22.67 -24.97 -40.44
C PHE A 20 23.71 -25.68 -39.59
N LEU A 21 23.33 -26.75 -38.89
CA LEU A 21 24.23 -27.62 -38.14
C LEU A 21 25.18 -28.38 -39.06
N GLU A 22 24.68 -28.94 -40.15
CA GLU A 22 25.49 -29.64 -41.16
C GLU A 22 26.48 -28.67 -41.82
N LYS A 23 26.03 -27.46 -42.17
CA LYS A 23 26.89 -26.39 -42.69
C LYS A 23 28.02 -25.99 -41.72
N ASN A 24 27.77 -26.10 -40.41
CA ASN A 24 28.68 -25.69 -39.35
C ASN A 24 29.34 -26.88 -38.62
N ASN A 25 29.46 -28.05 -39.26
CA ASN A 25 30.13 -29.24 -38.71
C ASN A 25 29.62 -29.65 -37.32
N GLY A 26 28.31 -29.56 -37.09
CA GLY A 26 27.65 -29.92 -35.84
C GLY A 26 27.80 -28.89 -34.71
N ASN A 27 28.42 -27.73 -34.97
CA ASN A 27 28.52 -26.66 -33.98
C ASN A 27 27.19 -25.90 -33.85
N LEU A 28 26.43 -26.21 -32.80
CA LEU A 28 25.12 -25.59 -32.53
C LEU A 28 25.21 -24.07 -32.31
N SER A 29 26.29 -23.57 -31.70
CA SER A 29 26.45 -22.12 -31.48
C SER A 29 26.68 -21.38 -32.80
N ALA A 30 27.47 -21.95 -33.72
CA ALA A 30 27.68 -21.38 -35.04
C ALA A 30 26.41 -21.47 -35.90
N ALA A 31 25.72 -22.62 -35.85
CA ALA A 31 24.44 -22.80 -36.54
C ALA A 31 23.37 -21.81 -36.08
N ILE A 32 23.28 -21.52 -34.78
CA ILE A 32 22.35 -20.51 -34.24
C ILE A 32 22.72 -19.11 -34.73
N ARG A 33 24.01 -18.73 -34.74
CA ARG A 33 24.43 -17.42 -35.28
C ARG A 33 24.11 -17.29 -36.76
N ASP A 34 24.43 -18.30 -37.57
CA ASP A 34 24.09 -18.33 -39.00
C ASP A 34 22.58 -18.22 -39.22
N THR A 35 21.77 -18.87 -38.38
CA THR A 35 20.31 -18.80 -38.46
C THR A 35 19.82 -17.39 -38.13
N ILE A 36 20.39 -16.75 -37.11
CA ILE A 36 20.08 -15.36 -36.74
C ILE A 36 20.48 -14.41 -37.86
N GLU A 37 21.69 -14.52 -38.41
CA GLU A 37 22.15 -13.69 -39.53
C GLU A 37 21.28 -13.86 -40.77
N THR A 38 20.92 -15.10 -41.10
CA THR A 38 20.04 -15.39 -42.23
C THR A 38 18.65 -14.78 -42.00
N ALA A 39 18.09 -14.94 -40.80
CA ALA A 39 16.80 -14.34 -40.45
C ALA A 39 16.86 -12.80 -40.53
N SER A 40 17.92 -12.17 -40.05
CA SER A 40 18.13 -10.72 -40.15
C SER A 40 18.18 -10.24 -41.60
N LEU A 41 18.97 -10.90 -42.47
CA LEU A 41 19.03 -10.57 -43.89
C LEU A 41 17.67 -10.74 -44.60
N THR A 42 16.89 -11.74 -44.19
CA THR A 42 15.55 -11.98 -44.75
C THR A 42 14.53 -10.95 -44.27
N LEU A 43 14.71 -10.41 -43.07
CA LEU A 43 13.89 -9.34 -42.50
C LEU A 43 14.22 -7.98 -43.16
N ASP A 44 15.51 -7.69 -43.38
CA ASP A 44 15.95 -6.48 -44.06
C ASP A 44 15.50 -6.44 -45.53
N GLY A 45 15.53 -7.59 -46.23
CA GLY A 45 15.08 -7.73 -47.61
C GLY A 45 13.56 -7.68 -47.83
N ARG A 46 12.74 -7.71 -46.76
CA ARG A 46 11.26 -7.65 -46.82
C ARG A 46 10.69 -6.25 -46.57
N THR A 47 11.52 -5.21 -46.53
CA THR A 47 11.06 -3.81 -46.40
C THR A 47 10.32 -3.26 -47.63
N GLY A 48 10.11 -4.07 -48.67
CA GLY A 48 9.20 -3.77 -49.77
C GLY A 48 7.92 -4.60 -49.69
N GLU A 49 6.79 -3.90 -49.51
CA GLU A 49 5.42 -4.35 -49.79
C GLU A 49 4.68 -5.16 -48.69
N ASN A 50 3.99 -4.38 -47.84
CA ASN A 50 2.81 -4.73 -47.03
C ASN A 50 2.97 -5.71 -45.84
N GLY A 51 3.02 -5.14 -44.63
CA GLY A 51 2.53 -5.79 -43.41
C GLY A 51 3.41 -5.64 -42.18
N GLU A 52 3.10 -4.62 -41.36
CA GLU A 52 3.48 -4.46 -39.94
C GLU A 52 4.98 -4.45 -39.54
N ASN A 53 5.45 -3.24 -39.18
CA ASN A 53 6.73 -2.91 -38.52
C ASN A 53 6.93 -3.53 -37.10
N SER A 54 6.28 -4.65 -36.77
CA SER A 54 6.32 -5.23 -35.42
C SER A 54 7.62 -5.97 -35.13
N SER A 55 8.22 -6.66 -36.11
CA SER A 55 9.47 -7.41 -35.92
C SER A 55 10.69 -6.51 -35.68
N GLY A 56 10.79 -5.40 -36.43
CA GLY A 56 11.88 -4.42 -36.28
C GLY A 56 11.86 -3.74 -34.90
N LYS A 57 10.68 -3.38 -34.38
CA LYS A 57 10.54 -2.79 -33.04
C LYS A 57 10.95 -3.75 -31.92
N VAL A 58 10.61 -5.04 -32.03
CA VAL A 58 10.99 -6.04 -31.03
C VAL A 58 12.52 -6.23 -31.00
N SER A 59 13.18 -6.25 -32.16
CA SER A 59 14.64 -6.31 -32.25
C SER A 59 15.30 -5.08 -31.62
N GLN A 60 14.84 -3.88 -31.98
CA GLN A 60 15.36 -2.62 -31.44
C GLN A 60 15.15 -2.50 -29.92
N ASN A 61 14.01 -2.95 -29.40
CA ASN A 61 13.77 -2.95 -27.95
C ASN A 61 14.64 -3.98 -27.21
N ALA A 62 14.98 -5.09 -27.84
CA ALA A 62 15.93 -6.06 -27.28
C ALA A 62 17.36 -5.50 -27.27
N GLU A 63 17.80 -4.88 -28.35
CA GLU A 63 19.10 -4.19 -28.43
C GLU A 63 19.20 -3.07 -27.40
N TYR A 64 18.17 -2.22 -27.27
CA TYR A 64 18.10 -1.18 -26.25
C TYR A 64 18.28 -1.74 -24.84
N ARG A 65 17.53 -2.80 -24.48
CA ARG A 65 17.65 -3.44 -23.16
C ARG A 65 19.03 -4.03 -22.92
N ASN A 66 19.62 -4.68 -23.94
CA ASN A 66 20.95 -5.26 -23.81
C ASN A 66 22.01 -4.18 -23.63
N GLY A 67 21.91 -3.07 -24.36
CA GLY A 67 22.81 -1.91 -24.20
C GLY A 67 22.78 -1.36 -22.78
N LEU A 68 21.58 -1.16 -22.21
CA LEU A 68 21.46 -0.67 -20.82
C LEU A 68 22.03 -1.63 -19.77
N ILE A 69 21.99 -2.95 -20.03
CA ILE A 69 22.62 -3.94 -19.15
C ILE A 69 24.14 -3.92 -19.31
N GLU A 70 24.65 -3.72 -20.53
CA GLU A 70 26.09 -3.63 -20.81
C GLU A 70 26.70 -2.34 -20.24
N GLU A 71 25.96 -1.25 -20.20
CA GLU A 71 26.35 0.05 -19.63
C GLU A 71 26.18 0.11 -18.10
N GLU A 72 25.78 -0.99 -17.46
CA GLU A 72 25.49 -1.09 -16.02
C GLU A 72 24.40 -0.14 -15.51
N GLU A 73 23.64 0.49 -16.41
CA GLU A 73 22.48 1.31 -16.05
C GLU A 73 21.36 0.41 -15.50
N PHE A 74 21.12 -0.75 -16.11
CA PHE A 74 20.05 -1.69 -15.73
C PHE A 74 20.58 -3.03 -15.24
N LEU A 75 19.87 -3.62 -14.27
CA LEU A 75 20.17 -4.94 -13.73
C LEU A 75 19.12 -5.97 -14.17
N LEU A 76 19.59 -7.15 -14.61
CA LEU A 76 18.70 -8.28 -14.86
C LEU A 76 18.30 -8.93 -13.52
N VAL A 77 17.06 -8.73 -13.11
CA VAL A 77 16.50 -9.31 -11.89
C VAL A 77 15.51 -10.41 -12.24
N HIS A 78 15.58 -11.54 -11.52
CA HIS A 78 14.58 -12.61 -11.68
C HIS A 78 13.19 -12.09 -11.31
N HIS A 79 12.19 -12.40 -12.14
CA HIS A 79 10.81 -11.89 -11.99
C HIS A 79 10.24 -12.12 -10.58
N THR A 80 10.33 -13.34 -10.05
CA THR A 80 9.86 -13.67 -8.69
C THR A 80 10.62 -12.93 -7.59
N LEU A 81 11.91 -12.64 -7.77
CA LEU A 81 12.69 -11.90 -6.78
C LEU A 81 12.24 -10.44 -6.74
N LEU A 82 11.97 -9.84 -7.91
CA LEU A 82 11.43 -8.49 -8.00
C LEU A 82 10.03 -8.43 -7.38
N GLU A 83 9.13 -9.37 -7.69
CA GLU A 83 7.81 -9.43 -7.04
C GLU A 83 7.90 -9.56 -5.52
N TRP A 84 8.78 -10.44 -5.03
CA TRP A 84 9.02 -10.57 -3.60
C TRP A 84 9.48 -9.23 -3.00
N LEU A 85 10.43 -8.54 -3.63
CA LEU A 85 10.91 -7.23 -3.15
C LEU A 85 9.77 -6.20 -3.08
N ILE A 86 8.93 -6.12 -4.11
CA ILE A 86 7.79 -5.19 -4.16
C ILE A 86 6.80 -5.53 -3.05
N ASN A 87 6.45 -6.79 -2.88
CA ASN A 87 5.51 -7.22 -1.85
C ASN A 87 6.03 -6.97 -0.43
N ASN A 88 7.35 -7.05 -0.21
CA ASN A 88 7.97 -6.78 1.10
C ASN A 88 8.23 -5.28 1.36
N THR A 89 8.05 -4.43 0.35
CA THR A 89 8.18 -2.97 0.46
C THR A 89 6.84 -2.25 0.29
N SER A 90 5.74 -3.00 0.13
CA SER A 90 4.39 -2.43 0.05
C SER A 90 4.05 -1.61 1.30
N GLY A 91 3.45 -0.44 1.08
CA GLY A 91 3.15 0.53 2.13
C GLY A 91 4.30 1.47 2.51
N LEU A 92 5.49 1.32 1.93
CA LEU A 92 6.60 2.28 2.08
C LEU A 92 6.64 3.22 0.88
N LEU A 93 6.89 4.50 1.13
CA LEU A 93 6.95 5.51 0.07
C LEU A 93 8.23 5.38 -0.76
N ILE A 94 8.10 5.51 -2.08
CA ILE A 94 9.25 5.61 -2.97
C ILE A 94 9.84 7.02 -2.82
N ASP A 95 11.16 7.11 -2.70
CA ASP A 95 11.85 8.39 -2.59
C ASP A 95 11.70 9.23 -3.87
N GLU A 96 11.59 10.55 -3.68
CA GLU A 96 11.45 11.52 -4.76
C GLU A 96 12.63 11.45 -5.76
N SER A 97 13.86 11.28 -5.25
CA SER A 97 15.05 11.14 -6.09
C SER A 97 14.97 9.93 -7.01
N THR A 98 14.49 8.78 -6.51
CA THR A 98 14.33 7.56 -7.29
C THR A 98 13.30 7.75 -8.40
N VAL A 99 12.19 8.43 -8.12
CA VAL A 99 11.19 8.73 -9.16
C VAL A 99 11.74 9.69 -10.21
N TYR A 100 12.57 10.67 -9.84
CA TYR A 100 13.14 11.62 -10.79
C TYR A 100 14.27 11.06 -11.65
N GLU A 101 14.95 10.02 -11.19
CA GLU A 101 15.85 9.23 -12.03
C GLU A 101 15.09 8.50 -13.14
N ILE A 102 13.86 8.04 -12.85
CA ILE A 102 13.00 7.37 -13.84
C ILE A 102 12.29 8.37 -14.75
N ILE A 103 11.73 9.44 -14.18
CA ILE A 103 10.93 10.46 -14.87
C ILE A 103 11.58 11.83 -14.65
N ASN A 104 12.31 12.31 -15.64
CA ASN A 104 13.04 13.58 -15.50
C ASN A 104 12.09 14.80 -15.48
N PRO A 105 11.96 15.52 -14.36
CA PRO A 105 11.01 16.62 -14.21
C PRO A 105 11.37 17.86 -15.05
N TYR A 106 12.64 18.02 -15.44
CA TYR A 106 13.08 19.12 -16.30
C TYR A 106 12.65 18.92 -17.75
N LYS A 107 12.53 17.67 -18.19
CA LYS A 107 12.16 17.30 -19.57
C LYS A 107 10.65 17.11 -19.73
N ILE A 108 9.99 16.47 -18.77
CA ILE A 108 8.61 16.00 -18.92
C ILE A 108 7.65 16.85 -18.07
N LYS A 109 7.07 17.90 -18.64
CA LYS A 109 6.26 18.87 -17.86
C LYS A 109 4.74 18.68 -17.95
N ARG A 110 4.25 17.92 -18.94
CA ARG A 110 2.81 17.72 -19.16
C ARG A 110 2.41 16.29 -18.85
N ILE A 111 1.19 16.09 -18.34
CA ILE A 111 0.65 14.76 -18.01
C ILE A 111 0.69 13.84 -19.23
N SER A 112 0.32 14.35 -20.41
CA SER A 112 0.37 13.59 -21.67
C SER A 112 1.77 13.05 -21.96
N ASP A 113 2.79 13.87 -21.70
CA ASP A 113 4.18 13.54 -21.99
C ASP A 113 4.66 12.44 -21.02
N VAL A 114 4.28 12.53 -19.74
CA VAL A 114 4.53 11.48 -18.74
C VAL A 114 3.91 10.15 -19.19
N VAL A 115 2.63 10.15 -19.58
CA VAL A 115 1.94 8.92 -20.01
C VAL A 115 2.57 8.34 -21.27
N SER A 116 2.91 9.17 -22.25
CA SER A 116 3.58 8.72 -23.48
C SER A 116 4.96 8.12 -23.19
N TYR A 117 5.73 8.74 -22.30
CA TYR A 117 7.03 8.26 -21.86
C TYR A 117 6.91 6.91 -21.15
N MET A 118 5.99 6.79 -20.19
CA MET A 118 5.78 5.55 -19.46
C MET A 118 5.31 4.41 -20.35
N ASN A 119 4.41 4.66 -21.30
CA ASN A 119 4.02 3.65 -22.27
C ASN A 119 5.18 3.22 -23.17
N SER A 120 6.02 4.16 -23.64
CA SER A 120 7.23 3.80 -24.40
C SER A 120 8.21 2.98 -23.55
N LEU A 121 8.40 3.36 -22.28
CA LEU A 121 9.25 2.63 -21.35
C LEU A 121 8.71 1.21 -21.12
N ASN A 122 7.41 1.06 -20.90
CA ASN A 122 6.75 -0.25 -20.75
C ASN A 122 6.94 -1.14 -21.96
N GLU A 123 6.78 -0.59 -23.17
CA GLU A 123 7.01 -1.31 -24.42
C GLU A 123 8.47 -1.80 -24.52
N LYS A 124 9.44 -0.91 -24.26
CA LYS A 124 10.88 -1.23 -24.26
C LYS A 124 11.22 -2.29 -23.23
N MET A 125 10.67 -2.19 -22.03
CA MET A 125 10.85 -3.12 -20.92
C MET A 125 10.07 -4.43 -21.10
N SER A 126 9.18 -4.51 -22.08
CA SER A 126 8.20 -5.60 -22.24
C SER A 126 7.28 -5.79 -21.03
N TRP A 127 7.10 -4.73 -20.23
CA TRP A 127 6.07 -4.70 -19.21
C TRP A 127 4.76 -4.46 -19.94
N LYS A 128 3.89 -5.47 -19.99
CA LYS A 128 2.61 -5.43 -20.72
C LYS A 128 1.58 -4.47 -20.11
N ILE A 129 2.02 -3.40 -19.46
CA ILE A 129 1.22 -2.41 -18.74
C ILE A 129 0.95 -1.25 -19.69
N LYS A 130 -0.32 -0.89 -19.83
CA LYS A 130 -0.75 0.30 -20.57
C LYS A 130 -1.25 1.36 -19.60
N VAL A 131 -0.72 2.56 -19.71
CA VAL A 131 -1.07 3.72 -18.90
C VAL A 131 -1.95 4.64 -19.73
N ASP A 132 -3.11 5.02 -19.19
CA ASP A 132 -4.05 5.97 -19.77
C ASP A 132 -4.41 7.01 -18.72
N VAL A 133 -4.77 8.23 -19.16
CA VAL A 133 -5.14 9.31 -18.25
C VAL A 133 -6.33 10.11 -18.77
N GLU A 134 -7.24 10.45 -17.87
CA GLU A 134 -8.34 11.37 -18.09
C GLU A 134 -8.17 12.54 -17.12
N TYR A 135 -8.31 13.78 -17.58
CA TYR A 135 -8.15 14.96 -16.71
C TYR A 135 -9.04 16.11 -17.17
N SER A 136 -9.39 17.00 -16.23
CA SER A 136 -10.21 18.18 -16.51
C SER A 136 -9.51 19.15 -17.48
N GLN A 137 -10.27 19.76 -18.38
CA GLN A 137 -9.76 20.72 -19.38
C GLN A 137 -9.14 21.95 -18.71
N GLY A 138 -7.91 22.30 -19.12
CA GLY A 138 -7.18 23.47 -18.63
C GLY A 138 -5.67 23.24 -18.58
N PRO A 139 -4.86 24.32 -18.44
CA PRO A 139 -3.42 24.21 -18.28
C PRO A 139 -3.02 23.58 -16.92
N GLU A 140 -3.86 23.74 -15.90
CA GLU A 140 -3.71 23.15 -14.58
C GLU A 140 -5.00 22.37 -14.24
N PRO A 141 -5.01 21.03 -14.33
CA PRO A 141 -6.21 20.25 -14.10
C PRO A 141 -6.59 20.24 -12.61
N GLU A 142 -7.89 20.40 -12.34
CA GLU A 142 -8.46 20.27 -11.00
C GLU A 142 -8.61 18.80 -10.57
N THR A 143 -8.82 17.91 -11.55
CA THR A 143 -8.96 16.48 -11.31
C THR A 143 -8.29 15.67 -12.41
N ALA A 144 -7.77 14.50 -12.05
CA ALA A 144 -7.25 13.53 -13.00
C ALA A 144 -7.56 12.10 -12.55
N SER A 145 -7.65 11.17 -13.49
CA SER A 145 -7.77 9.74 -13.27
C SER A 145 -6.74 9.02 -14.11
N LEU A 146 -5.79 8.36 -13.44
CA LEU A 146 -4.77 7.52 -14.07
C LEU A 146 -5.26 6.08 -14.05
N THR A 147 -5.26 5.42 -15.21
CA THR A 147 -5.63 4.01 -15.35
C THR A 147 -4.43 3.22 -15.87
N LEU A 148 -3.97 2.25 -15.09
CA LEU A 148 -2.97 1.27 -15.50
C LEU A 148 -3.68 -0.06 -15.74
N SER A 149 -3.56 -0.60 -16.96
CA SER A 149 -4.22 -1.83 -17.38
C SER A 149 -3.21 -2.88 -17.83
N ASN A 150 -3.60 -4.16 -17.71
CA ASN A 150 -2.81 -5.33 -18.12
C ASN A 150 -1.49 -5.50 -17.35
N GLY A 151 -0.68 -6.48 -17.73
CA GLY A 151 0.59 -6.78 -17.10
C GLY A 151 0.46 -7.32 -15.67
N ASN A 152 1.57 -7.30 -14.95
CA ASN A 152 1.66 -7.81 -13.59
C ASN A 152 1.08 -6.82 -12.56
N SER A 153 0.34 -7.30 -11.56
CA SER A 153 -0.29 -6.43 -10.55
C SER A 153 0.72 -5.70 -9.67
N CYS A 154 1.78 -6.36 -9.23
CA CYS A 154 2.83 -5.78 -8.39
C CYS A 154 3.53 -4.64 -9.13
N PHE A 155 3.81 -4.84 -10.43
CA PHE A 155 4.47 -3.84 -11.26
C PHE A 155 3.57 -2.64 -11.54
N ARG A 156 2.25 -2.87 -11.72
CA ARG A 156 1.28 -1.78 -11.81
C ARG A 156 1.22 -0.97 -10.53
N GLU A 157 1.29 -1.60 -9.37
CA GLU A 157 1.24 -0.90 -8.07
C GLU A 157 2.44 0.02 -7.89
N ILE A 158 3.66 -0.49 -8.13
CA ILE A 158 4.88 0.35 -8.09
C ILE A 158 4.80 1.52 -9.07
N MET A 159 4.30 1.26 -10.29
CA MET A 159 4.19 2.30 -11.31
C MET A 159 3.15 3.35 -10.96
N ALA A 160 2.00 2.91 -10.42
CA ALA A 160 0.95 3.80 -9.94
C ALA A 160 1.48 4.69 -8.81
N HIS A 161 2.27 4.12 -7.89
CA HIS A 161 2.94 4.86 -6.83
C HIS A 161 3.91 5.90 -7.39
N SER A 162 4.85 5.51 -8.26
CA SER A 162 5.82 6.45 -8.85
C SER A 162 5.12 7.59 -9.60
N LEU A 163 4.08 7.27 -10.36
CA LEU A 163 3.30 8.28 -11.09
C LEU A 163 2.49 9.18 -10.17
N ALA A 164 1.91 8.62 -9.10
CA ALA A 164 1.20 9.40 -8.10
C ALA A 164 2.12 10.39 -7.40
N LEU A 165 3.32 9.97 -6.97
CA LEU A 165 4.32 10.86 -6.39
C LEU A 165 4.71 11.97 -7.37
N TYR A 166 5.00 11.60 -8.62
CA TYR A 166 5.37 12.56 -9.66
C TYR A 166 4.28 13.61 -9.89
N LEU A 167 3.03 13.19 -10.08
CA LEU A 167 1.90 14.09 -10.31
C LEU A 167 1.62 14.98 -9.10
N ALA A 168 1.76 14.45 -7.88
CA ALA A 168 1.57 15.23 -6.68
C ALA A 168 2.63 16.33 -6.51
N LYS A 169 3.91 16.00 -6.71
CA LYS A 169 5.03 16.95 -6.57
C LYS A 169 5.15 17.93 -7.72
N GLN A 170 5.00 17.47 -8.97
CA GLN A 170 5.24 18.31 -10.16
C GLN A 170 3.99 18.99 -10.68
N MET A 171 2.79 18.45 -10.41
CA MET A 171 1.55 18.93 -11.00
C MET A 171 0.46 19.27 -9.98
N LYS A 172 0.78 19.26 -8.68
CA LYS A 172 -0.13 19.63 -7.58
C LYS A 172 -1.43 18.81 -7.59
N LEU A 173 -1.32 17.53 -7.93
CA LEU A 173 -2.42 16.57 -7.95
C LEU A 173 -2.20 15.50 -6.88
N ASP A 174 -2.88 15.60 -5.73
CA ASP A 174 -2.77 14.61 -4.65
C ASP A 174 -3.76 13.46 -4.87
N VAL A 175 -3.46 12.30 -4.31
CA VAL A 175 -4.28 11.09 -4.42
C VAL A 175 -5.54 11.25 -3.58
N GLN A 176 -6.70 11.15 -4.22
CA GLN A 176 -8.00 11.13 -3.55
C GLN A 176 -8.48 9.70 -3.30
N GLY A 177 -8.05 8.75 -4.13
CA GLY A 177 -8.46 7.36 -3.99
C GLY A 177 -7.70 6.42 -4.91
N LEU A 178 -7.53 5.20 -4.42
CA LEU A 178 -6.90 4.10 -5.14
C LEU A 178 -7.90 2.96 -5.33
N PHE A 179 -7.97 2.43 -6.54
CA PHE A 179 -8.79 1.27 -6.86
C PHE A 179 -7.98 0.21 -7.58
N CYS A 180 -7.80 -0.94 -6.93
CA CYS A 180 -7.02 -2.05 -7.46
C CYS A 180 -7.92 -3.26 -7.73
N LYS A 181 -7.95 -3.72 -8.99
CA LYS A 181 -8.52 -5.00 -9.42
C LYS A 181 -7.46 -5.82 -10.17
N SER A 182 -7.72 -7.12 -10.35
CA SER A 182 -6.75 -8.08 -10.90
C SER A 182 -6.07 -7.64 -12.21
N ASN A 183 -6.76 -6.89 -13.08
CA ASN A 183 -6.21 -6.43 -14.37
C ASN A 183 -6.08 -4.90 -14.50
N VAL A 184 -6.52 -4.13 -13.50
CA VAL A 184 -6.61 -2.67 -13.59
C VAL A 184 -6.30 -2.03 -12.25
N THR A 185 -5.44 -1.02 -12.26
CA THR A 185 -5.18 -0.11 -11.14
C THR A 185 -5.60 1.30 -11.57
N LYS A 186 -6.52 1.92 -10.82
CA LYS A 186 -6.94 3.31 -11.05
C LYS A 186 -6.56 4.18 -9.87
N VAL A 187 -5.97 5.33 -10.16
CA VAL A 187 -5.66 6.37 -9.17
C VAL A 187 -6.46 7.60 -9.51
N TYR A 188 -7.23 8.10 -8.55
CA TYR A 188 -7.99 9.34 -8.66
C TYR A 188 -7.24 10.45 -7.98
N PHE A 189 -7.17 11.60 -8.64
CA PHE A 189 -6.43 12.75 -8.19
C PHE A 189 -7.33 13.96 -8.07
N LYS A 190 -7.02 14.79 -7.08
CA LYS A 190 -7.61 16.11 -6.91
C LYS A 190 -6.49 17.12 -6.70
N ARG A 191 -6.68 18.31 -7.27
CA ARG A 191 -5.78 19.41 -7.04
C ARG A 191 -5.75 19.80 -5.57
N PHE A 192 -4.56 20.13 -5.11
CA PHE A 192 -4.33 20.59 -3.74
C PHE A 192 -3.41 21.80 -3.71
N GLU A 193 -3.58 22.62 -2.68
CA GLU A 193 -2.65 23.71 -2.40
C GLU A 193 -1.55 23.18 -1.48
N PHE A 194 -0.32 23.24 -1.99
CA PHE A 194 0.84 22.74 -1.27
C PHE A 194 1.71 23.91 -0.81
N LEU A 195 1.73 24.15 0.50
CA LEU A 195 2.48 25.25 1.11
C LEU A 195 3.93 24.84 1.47
N ASP A 196 4.19 23.54 1.66
CA ASP A 196 5.50 23.03 2.07
C ASP A 196 5.98 21.92 1.14
N PHE A 197 6.88 22.27 0.21
CA PHE A 197 7.43 21.35 -0.78
C PHE A 197 8.14 20.11 -0.18
N GLN A 198 8.59 20.17 1.07
CA GLN A 198 9.32 19.07 1.71
C GLN A 198 8.41 17.97 2.28
N LYS A 199 7.13 18.27 2.54
CA LYS A 199 6.22 17.27 3.11
C LYS A 199 5.83 16.21 2.07
N VAL A 200 5.40 15.03 2.52
CA VAL A 200 4.65 14.12 1.66
C VAL A 200 3.19 14.61 1.59
N PRO A 201 2.56 14.66 0.40
CA PRO A 201 1.13 14.92 0.27
C PRO A 201 0.31 13.89 1.06
N ASN A 202 -0.71 14.33 1.79
CA ASN A 202 -1.43 13.47 2.73
C ASN A 202 -2.15 12.32 2.01
N GLY A 203 -2.72 12.58 0.82
CA GLY A 203 -3.41 11.55 0.04
C GLY A 203 -2.45 10.47 -0.45
N LEU A 204 -1.26 10.87 -0.90
CA LEU A 204 -0.21 9.91 -1.25
C LEU A 204 0.18 9.02 -0.07
N GLU A 205 0.40 9.60 1.12
CA GLU A 205 0.75 8.85 2.33
C GLU A 205 -0.39 7.90 2.75
N GLU A 206 -1.65 8.33 2.68
CA GLU A 206 -2.82 7.52 3.02
C GLU A 206 -2.96 6.28 2.13
N HIS A 207 -2.77 6.41 0.81
CA HIS A 207 -3.04 5.34 -0.16
C HIS A 207 -1.82 4.48 -0.49
N PHE A 208 -0.59 5.01 -0.41
CA PHE A 208 0.63 4.29 -0.76
C PHE A 208 1.64 4.15 0.39
N GLY A 209 1.52 4.98 1.44
CA GLY A 209 2.48 5.10 2.54
C GLY A 209 1.97 4.58 3.88
N SER A 210 1.03 3.62 3.89
CA SER A 210 0.37 3.14 5.11
C SER A 210 1.32 2.61 6.20
N MET A 211 2.53 2.19 5.82
CA MET A 211 3.57 1.69 6.73
C MET A 211 4.75 2.66 6.92
N GLU A 212 4.76 3.80 6.24
CA GLU A 212 5.88 4.76 6.21
C GLU A 212 6.24 5.23 7.64
N SER A 213 5.25 5.74 8.37
CA SER A 213 5.44 6.26 9.73
C SER A 213 5.88 5.15 10.71
N THR A 214 5.26 3.98 10.61
CA THR A 214 5.58 2.79 11.41
C THR A 214 7.01 2.32 11.17
N PHE A 215 7.41 2.18 9.91
CA PHE A 215 8.74 1.71 9.55
C PHE A 215 9.82 2.71 9.97
N ARG A 216 9.56 4.00 9.81
CA ARG A 216 10.45 5.06 10.31
C ARG A 216 10.64 4.98 11.82
N GLU A 217 9.59 4.71 12.59
CA GLU A 217 9.71 4.52 14.04
C GLU A 217 10.46 3.25 14.42
N ILE A 218 10.28 2.16 13.64
CA ILE A 218 11.06 0.92 13.79
C ILE A 218 12.55 1.20 13.55
N GLN A 219 12.88 1.93 12.49
CA GLN A 219 14.26 2.30 12.14
C GLN A 219 14.93 3.22 13.18
N LYS A 220 14.18 4.11 13.84
CA LYS A 220 14.74 4.97 14.90
C LYS A 220 15.20 4.19 16.12
N LYS A 221 14.50 3.09 16.47
CA LYS A 221 14.77 2.29 17.68
C LYS A 221 14.70 0.79 17.40
N PRO A 222 15.58 0.25 16.53
CA PRO A 222 15.43 -1.11 16.02
C PRO A 222 15.53 -2.17 17.12
N GLU A 223 16.46 -2.01 18.07
CA GLU A 223 16.63 -2.97 19.16
C GLU A 223 15.47 -2.97 20.15
N PHE A 224 14.83 -1.82 20.37
CA PHE A 224 13.61 -1.75 21.19
C PHE A 224 12.50 -2.57 20.54
N TRP A 225 12.19 -2.33 19.27
CA TRP A 225 11.11 -3.02 18.57
C TRP A 225 11.39 -4.51 18.37
N LYS A 226 12.62 -4.90 18.04
CA LYS A 226 13.04 -6.31 17.97
C LYS A 226 12.80 -7.03 19.29
N ASN A 227 13.23 -6.43 20.41
CA ASN A 227 13.04 -7.02 21.74
C ASN A 227 11.57 -7.05 22.14
N LEU A 228 10.82 -5.98 21.86
CA LEU A 228 9.39 -5.90 22.15
C LEU A 228 8.63 -7.03 21.44
N ILE A 229 8.79 -7.16 20.11
CA ILE A 229 8.15 -8.21 19.30
C ILE A 229 8.54 -9.60 19.81
N LYS A 230 9.83 -9.82 20.09
CA LYS A 230 10.31 -11.10 20.64
C LYS A 230 9.62 -11.44 21.95
N THR A 231 9.54 -10.49 22.89
CA THR A 231 8.93 -10.69 24.20
C THR A 231 7.43 -10.93 24.09
N TYR A 232 6.69 -10.15 23.31
CA TYR A 232 5.24 -10.38 23.09
C TYR A 232 4.99 -11.77 22.52
N ARG A 233 5.77 -12.20 21.51
CA ARG A 233 5.65 -13.54 20.92
C ARG A 233 5.96 -14.65 21.94
N GLN A 234 6.98 -14.50 22.78
CA GLN A 234 7.35 -15.49 23.79
C GLN A 234 6.28 -15.68 24.87
N HIS A 235 5.48 -14.64 25.14
CA HIS A 235 4.38 -14.67 26.09
C HIS A 235 3.01 -14.84 25.42
N ASN A 236 2.95 -15.30 24.16
CA ASN A 236 1.70 -15.48 23.40
C ASN A 236 0.77 -14.25 23.46
N TYR A 237 1.35 -13.04 23.40
CA TYR A 237 0.64 -11.77 23.49
C TYR A 237 -0.16 -11.55 24.79
N GLN A 238 0.10 -12.31 25.86
CA GLN A 238 -0.51 -12.13 27.18
C GLN A 238 0.12 -10.98 28.00
N ARG A 239 0.72 -9.99 27.33
CA ARG A 239 1.37 -8.85 27.96
C ARG A 239 0.51 -7.62 27.73
N LEU A 240 0.30 -6.84 28.80
CA LEU A 240 -0.46 -5.60 28.73
C LEU A 240 0.41 -4.45 28.23
N SER A 241 -0.14 -3.64 27.33
CA SER A 241 0.45 -2.40 26.84
C SER A 241 -0.30 -1.21 27.43
N VAL A 242 -0.07 -0.92 28.70
CA VAL A 242 -0.74 0.20 29.39
C VAL A 242 0.19 1.40 29.54
N GLN A 243 -0.40 2.60 29.49
CA GLN A 243 0.32 3.82 29.82
C GLN A 243 0.75 3.82 31.29
N ARG A 244 1.89 4.46 31.59
CA ARG A 244 2.46 4.48 32.94
C ARG A 244 1.47 5.01 33.99
N ASN A 245 0.81 6.14 33.71
CA ASN A 245 -0.13 6.74 34.66
C ASN A 245 -1.36 5.84 34.87
N THR A 246 -1.82 5.17 33.81
CA THR A 246 -2.91 4.18 33.90
C THR A 246 -2.52 3.01 34.78
N PHE A 247 -1.30 2.49 34.61
CA PHE A 247 -0.75 1.44 35.47
C PHE A 247 -0.64 1.88 36.94
N GLU A 248 -0.09 3.09 37.19
CA GLU A 248 0.05 3.64 38.55
C GLU A 248 -1.30 3.83 39.24
N ALA A 249 -2.33 4.29 38.51
CA ALA A 249 -3.70 4.38 39.04
C ALA A 249 -4.22 3.00 39.45
N PHE A 250 -4.12 2.00 38.57
CA PHE A 250 -4.58 0.63 38.88
C PHE A 250 -3.86 0.01 40.08
N VAL A 251 -2.54 0.21 40.21
CA VAL A 251 -1.76 -0.30 41.34
C VAL A 251 -2.14 0.40 42.65
N SER A 252 -2.48 1.68 42.59
CA SER A 252 -2.97 2.45 43.74
C SER A 252 -4.40 2.07 44.16
N GLY A 253 -5.10 1.25 43.36
CA GLY A 253 -6.51 0.91 43.58
C GLY A 253 -7.49 1.95 43.03
N ASP A 254 -6.98 2.97 42.34
CA ASP A 254 -7.73 4.04 41.70
C ASP A 254 -7.93 3.77 40.21
N LEU A 255 -8.69 4.64 39.55
CA LEU A 255 -8.84 4.66 38.10
C LEU A 255 -8.32 6.00 37.55
N PRO A 256 -7.80 6.03 36.32
CA PRO A 256 -7.41 7.28 35.67
C PRO A 256 -8.57 8.28 35.67
N SER A 257 -8.23 9.55 35.89
CA SER A 257 -9.24 10.60 35.91
C SER A 257 -9.84 10.81 34.52
N MET A 258 -11.06 11.33 34.47
CA MET A 258 -11.75 11.65 33.21
C MET A 258 -10.95 12.64 32.35
N ALA A 259 -10.22 13.57 32.98
CA ALA A 259 -9.37 14.53 32.29
C ALA A 259 -8.16 13.85 31.63
N GLU A 260 -7.55 12.88 32.29
CA GLU A 260 -6.44 12.11 31.72
C GLU A 260 -6.90 11.22 30.58
N LEU A 261 -8.04 10.54 30.71
CA LEU A 261 -8.61 9.74 29.63
C LEU A 261 -8.89 10.58 28.38
N ARG A 262 -9.45 11.79 28.54
CA ARG A 262 -9.66 12.74 27.43
C ARG A 262 -8.35 13.19 26.80
N ARG A 263 -7.36 13.54 27.62
CA ARG A 263 -6.02 13.93 27.13
C ARG A 263 -5.36 12.79 26.34
N ASN A 264 -5.48 11.57 26.81
CA ASN A 264 -4.93 10.39 26.12
C ASN A 264 -5.61 10.15 24.78
N PHE A 265 -6.94 10.29 24.74
CA PHE A 265 -7.70 10.24 23.50
C PHE A 265 -7.25 11.31 22.50
N GLU A 266 -7.04 12.55 22.96
CA GLU A 266 -6.54 13.66 22.14
C GLU A 266 -5.14 13.43 21.60
N LEU A 267 -4.25 12.82 22.40
CA LEU A 267 -2.89 12.49 21.96
C LEU A 267 -2.88 11.42 20.85
N ILE A 268 -3.80 10.47 20.91
CA ILE A 268 -3.91 9.39 19.92
C ILE A 268 -4.55 9.90 18.63
N THR A 269 -5.64 10.67 18.75
CA THR A 269 -6.47 11.07 17.60
C THR A 269 -6.11 12.43 17.02
N GLY A 270 -5.29 13.22 17.73
CA GLY A 270 -4.94 14.60 17.38
C GLY A 270 -6.09 15.60 17.51
N LYS A 271 -7.27 15.18 17.99
CA LYS A 271 -8.48 16.00 18.08
C LYS A 271 -9.23 15.73 19.40
N PRO A 272 -10.02 16.70 19.91
CA PRO A 272 -10.85 16.48 21.08
C PRO A 272 -11.94 15.44 20.80
N PRO A 273 -12.41 14.68 21.80
CA PRO A 273 -13.44 13.67 21.60
C PRO A 273 -14.75 14.24 21.02
N ALA A 274 -15.08 15.50 21.34
CA ALA A 274 -16.25 16.18 20.77
C ALA A 274 -16.24 16.31 19.23
N ALA A 275 -15.11 16.10 18.56
CA ALA A 275 -14.99 16.17 17.10
C ALA A 275 -15.49 14.91 16.37
N PHE A 276 -15.81 13.84 17.10
CA PHE A 276 -16.13 12.54 16.51
C PHE A 276 -17.59 12.12 16.79
N THR A 277 -18.17 11.42 15.83
CA THR A 277 -19.46 10.72 15.99
C THR A 277 -19.32 9.49 16.89
N LEU A 278 -20.43 8.95 17.40
CA LEU A 278 -20.39 7.70 18.18
C LEU A 278 -19.76 6.54 17.40
N ALA A 279 -20.09 6.40 16.11
CA ALA A 279 -19.53 5.36 15.27
C ALA A 279 -18.00 5.47 15.15
N GLU A 280 -17.48 6.68 14.97
CA GLU A 280 -16.02 6.94 14.93
C GLU A 280 -15.37 6.65 16.30
N HIS A 281 -16.01 7.05 17.41
CA HIS A 281 -15.51 6.72 18.74
C HIS A 281 -15.42 5.22 18.99
N ILE A 282 -16.41 4.44 18.54
CA ILE A 282 -16.41 2.98 18.66
C ILE A 282 -15.25 2.35 17.89
N ILE A 283 -14.95 2.86 16.69
CA ILE A 283 -13.82 2.40 15.87
C ILE A 283 -12.49 2.73 16.54
N ILE A 284 -12.30 3.97 17.00
CA ILE A 284 -11.09 4.40 17.71
C ILE A 284 -10.91 3.58 19.00
N PHE A 285 -12.00 3.37 19.73
CA PHE A 285 -11.97 2.55 20.95
C PHE A 285 -11.53 1.12 20.67
N LYS A 286 -11.99 0.52 19.57
CA LYS A 286 -11.54 -0.81 19.14
C LYS A 286 -10.03 -0.86 18.91
N GLU A 287 -9.46 0.15 18.25
CA GLU A 287 -8.01 0.24 18.04
C GLU A 287 -7.25 0.34 19.37
N ILE A 288 -7.70 1.18 20.29
CA ILE A 288 -7.09 1.34 21.62
C ILE A 288 -7.20 0.04 22.43
N TYR A 289 -8.37 -0.57 22.47
CA TYR A 289 -8.62 -1.80 23.21
C TYR A 289 -7.73 -2.96 22.75
N LEU A 290 -7.57 -3.13 21.44
CA LEU A 290 -6.70 -4.13 20.84
C LEU A 290 -5.21 -3.80 21.08
N THR A 291 -4.84 -2.52 21.07
CA THR A 291 -3.46 -2.08 21.32
C THR A 291 -3.06 -2.30 22.78
N ASP A 292 -3.94 -2.01 23.73
CA ASP A 292 -3.70 -2.16 25.16
C ASP A 292 -3.51 -3.64 25.56
N SER A 293 -4.00 -4.58 24.74
CA SER A 293 -3.96 -6.04 24.98
C SER A 293 -4.59 -6.45 26.32
N ILE A 294 -5.50 -5.63 26.85
CA ILE A 294 -6.28 -5.93 28.06
C ILE A 294 -7.34 -6.99 27.75
N GLY A 295 -7.96 -6.91 26.58
CA GLY A 295 -8.90 -7.92 26.09
C GLY A 295 -8.28 -8.96 25.20
N SER A 296 -9.05 -10.02 24.97
CA SER A 296 -8.74 -11.05 23.99
C SER A 296 -9.33 -10.69 22.62
N ASP A 297 -10.55 -10.13 22.60
CA ASP A 297 -11.22 -9.73 21.36
C ASP A 297 -12.31 -8.66 21.62
N ILE A 298 -12.78 -8.01 20.55
CA ILE A 298 -13.82 -7.00 20.61
C ILE A 298 -14.77 -7.09 19.41
N GLU A 299 -16.06 -7.17 19.71
CA GLU A 299 -17.14 -7.14 18.73
C GLU A 299 -17.84 -5.76 18.79
N ILE A 300 -18.03 -5.13 17.63
CA ILE A 300 -18.63 -3.78 17.54
C ILE A 300 -19.76 -3.76 16.53
N CYS A 301 -20.77 -2.93 16.80
CA CYS A 301 -21.80 -2.54 15.85
C CYS A 301 -21.90 -1.02 15.81
N THR A 302 -21.87 -0.44 14.62
CA THR A 302 -21.98 1.00 14.37
C THR A 302 -23.25 1.37 13.58
N GLU A 303 -24.18 0.42 13.42
CA GLU A 303 -25.47 0.69 12.80
C GLU A 303 -26.30 1.64 13.67
N LYS A 304 -26.81 2.73 13.07
CA LYS A 304 -27.56 3.75 13.80
C LYS A 304 -28.77 3.16 14.53
N GLY A 305 -28.82 3.38 15.84
CA GLY A 305 -29.89 2.91 16.74
C GLY A 305 -29.69 1.48 17.26
N ARG A 306 -28.59 0.81 16.92
CA ARG A 306 -28.21 -0.53 17.39
C ARG A 306 -26.72 -0.59 17.73
N GLU A 307 -26.13 0.55 18.10
CA GLU A 307 -24.70 0.63 18.38
C GLU A 307 -24.35 -0.13 19.67
N TYR A 308 -23.35 -0.99 19.60
CA TYR A 308 -22.83 -1.68 20.79
C TYR A 308 -21.33 -1.95 20.70
N VAL A 309 -20.74 -2.11 21.87
CA VAL A 309 -19.36 -2.57 22.05
C VAL A 309 -19.35 -3.74 23.02
N LYS A 310 -18.87 -4.89 22.57
CA LYS A 310 -18.76 -6.11 23.36
C LYS A 310 -17.29 -6.48 23.48
N LEU A 311 -16.78 -6.33 24.70
CA LEU A 311 -15.44 -6.68 25.10
C LEU A 311 -15.39 -8.15 25.52
N ILE A 312 -14.44 -8.91 24.99
CA ILE A 312 -14.20 -10.30 25.32
C ILE A 312 -12.85 -10.38 26.04
N HIS A 313 -12.82 -11.01 27.21
CA HIS A 313 -11.61 -11.10 28.03
C HIS A 313 -11.50 -12.43 28.77
N ASP A 314 -10.27 -12.85 29.10
CA ASP A 314 -10.02 -14.13 29.79
C ASP A 314 -9.82 -13.99 31.32
N TYR A 315 -10.11 -12.82 31.89
CA TYR A 315 -10.02 -12.61 33.34
C TYR A 315 -11.09 -13.38 34.11
N SER A 316 -10.64 -14.10 35.13
CA SER A 316 -11.49 -14.86 36.08
C SER A 316 -11.65 -14.16 37.43
N ASP A 317 -10.77 -13.22 37.78
CA ASP A 317 -10.85 -12.48 39.05
C ASP A 317 -11.94 -11.40 38.98
N ARG A 318 -12.92 -11.51 39.89
CA ARG A 318 -14.07 -10.60 39.96
C ARG A 318 -13.67 -9.14 40.19
N LYS A 319 -12.67 -8.87 41.02
CA LYS A 319 -12.19 -7.50 41.27
C LYS A 319 -11.58 -6.90 40.01
N VAL A 320 -10.85 -7.70 39.24
CA VAL A 320 -10.29 -7.26 37.95
C VAL A 320 -11.42 -6.96 36.97
N CYS A 321 -12.40 -7.84 36.84
CA CYS A 321 -13.56 -7.62 35.97
C CYS A 321 -14.34 -6.34 36.36
N ASP A 322 -14.56 -6.11 37.66
CA ASP A 322 -15.24 -4.91 38.16
C ASP A 322 -14.43 -3.64 37.86
N SER A 323 -13.10 -3.69 38.04
CA SER A 323 -12.20 -2.57 37.73
C SER A 323 -12.16 -2.26 36.24
N LEU A 324 -12.10 -3.27 35.37
CA LEU A 324 -12.14 -3.11 33.92
C LEU A 324 -13.47 -2.54 33.45
N THR A 325 -14.57 -3.04 34.01
CA THR A 325 -15.92 -2.52 33.72
C THR A 325 -16.01 -1.04 34.06
N LYS A 326 -15.50 -0.63 35.24
CA LYS A 326 -15.48 0.77 35.66
C LYS A 326 -14.53 1.62 34.78
N TYR A 327 -13.35 1.11 34.46
CA TYR A 327 -12.38 1.79 33.61
C TYR A 327 -12.97 2.12 32.23
N TYR A 328 -13.48 1.11 31.53
CA TYR A 328 -14.06 1.32 30.20
C TYR A 328 -15.39 2.10 30.25
N SER A 329 -16.15 1.98 31.33
CA SER A 329 -17.29 2.88 31.57
C SER A 329 -16.84 4.34 31.68
N ASN A 330 -15.71 4.62 32.32
CA ASN A 330 -15.17 5.98 32.41
C ASN A 330 -14.68 6.47 31.04
N VAL A 331 -14.06 5.60 30.23
CA VAL A 331 -13.69 5.93 28.85
C VAL A 331 -14.92 6.35 28.05
N PHE A 332 -15.99 5.55 28.05
CA PHE A 332 -17.22 5.88 27.32
C PHE A 332 -18.02 7.05 27.94
N LYS A 333 -17.93 7.28 29.26
CA LYS A 333 -18.52 8.49 29.87
C LYS A 333 -17.76 9.75 29.47
N SER A 334 -16.47 9.64 29.16
CA SER A 334 -15.62 10.79 28.84
C SER A 334 -16.04 11.46 27.52
N ILE A 335 -16.68 10.68 26.65
CA ILE A 335 -17.20 11.08 25.35
C ILE A 335 -18.68 11.50 25.40
N ASN A 336 -19.28 11.62 26.59
CA ASN A 336 -20.64 12.11 26.83
C ASN A 336 -21.79 11.30 26.17
N TYR A 337 -21.61 10.02 25.88
CA TYR A 337 -22.68 9.15 25.40
C TYR A 337 -23.31 8.34 26.54
N SER A 338 -24.64 8.20 26.53
CA SER A 338 -25.37 7.32 27.45
C SER A 338 -25.32 5.88 26.95
N PHE A 339 -25.07 4.94 27.86
CA PHE A 339 -25.05 3.52 27.55
C PHE A 339 -25.54 2.69 28.73
N LYS A 340 -26.00 1.47 28.43
CA LYS A 340 -26.24 0.42 29.41
C LYS A 340 -25.07 -0.54 29.40
N VAL A 341 -24.57 -0.90 30.59
CA VAL A 341 -23.50 -1.89 30.73
C VAL A 341 -24.06 -3.20 31.30
N THR A 342 -23.72 -4.31 30.66
CA THR A 342 -24.02 -5.66 31.12
C THR A 342 -22.73 -6.45 31.22
N THR A 343 -22.48 -7.08 32.38
CA THR A 343 -21.26 -7.86 32.65
C THR A 343 -21.60 -9.32 32.83
N ASN A 344 -20.92 -10.19 32.09
CA ASN A 344 -20.98 -11.64 32.22
C ASN A 344 -19.56 -12.19 32.48
N PRO A 345 -19.42 -13.44 32.94
CA PRO A 345 -18.12 -14.10 32.97
C PRO A 345 -17.50 -14.04 31.57
N ASN A 346 -16.33 -13.41 31.48
CA ASN A 346 -15.52 -13.24 30.25
C ASN A 346 -16.04 -12.20 29.25
N MET A 347 -17.01 -11.35 29.62
CA MET A 347 -17.60 -10.39 28.68
C MET A 347 -18.12 -9.12 29.36
N ILE A 348 -17.88 -7.97 28.72
CA ILE A 348 -18.48 -6.68 29.08
C ILE A 348 -19.17 -6.12 27.83
N LEU A 349 -20.49 -5.91 27.91
CA LEU A 349 -21.30 -5.36 26.83
C LEU A 349 -21.75 -3.94 27.16
N PHE A 350 -21.47 -3.01 26.26
CA PHE A 350 -21.95 -1.64 26.26
C PHE A 350 -22.96 -1.45 25.13
N GLU A 351 -24.21 -1.19 25.45
CA GLU A 351 -25.27 -0.90 24.47
C GLU A 351 -25.55 0.60 24.46
N PHE A 352 -25.42 1.21 23.29
CA PHE A 352 -25.68 2.63 23.05
C PHE A 352 -27.03 2.74 22.33
N GLY A 353 -28.05 3.21 23.03
CA GLY A 353 -29.43 3.25 22.53
C GLY A 353 -30.30 4.26 23.28
N LYS A 354 -31.32 4.79 22.58
CA LYS A 354 -32.15 5.95 22.99
C LYS A 354 -32.58 5.87 24.45
N SER A 355 -32.43 6.99 25.15
CA SER A 355 -33.19 7.33 26.36
C SER A 355 -34.62 6.78 26.23
N PRO A 356 -35.20 6.20 27.29
CA PRO A 356 -36.65 6.03 27.29
C PRO A 356 -37.24 7.42 27.03
N VAL A 357 -37.97 7.56 25.93
CA VAL A 357 -38.90 8.68 25.77
C VAL A 357 -39.87 8.49 26.92
N SER A 358 -39.91 9.44 27.84
CA SER A 358 -40.95 9.53 28.84
C SER A 358 -42.28 9.63 28.10
N ASP A 359 -43.12 8.61 28.25
CA ASP A 359 -44.51 8.57 27.81
C ASP A 359 -45.37 9.55 28.64
N ASP A 360 -45.07 10.86 28.60
CA ASP A 360 -45.83 11.86 29.37
C ASP A 360 -46.09 13.18 28.63
N ASP A 361 -45.91 13.25 27.31
CA ASP A 361 -46.30 14.43 26.50
C ASP A 361 -47.37 14.10 25.45
N PHE A 362 -48.38 13.32 25.86
CA PHE A 362 -49.70 13.34 25.22
C PHE A 362 -50.74 13.64 26.28
N LEU A 363 -50.89 14.92 26.63
CA LEU A 363 -52.13 15.55 27.07
C LEU A 363 -51.86 17.04 27.34
N GLU A 364 -51.99 17.88 26.30
CA GLU A 364 -52.73 19.15 26.32
C GLU A 364 -52.98 19.69 24.90
#